data_AF-A0A521GCB5-F1
#
_entry.id   AF-A0A521GCB5-F1
#
_cell.length_a   1.000
_cell.length_b   1.000
_cell.length_c   1.000
_cell.angle_alpha   90.00
_cell.angle_beta   90.00
_cell.angle_gamma   90.00
#
_symmetry.space_group_name_H-M   'P 1'
#
loop_
_entity.id
_entity.type
_entity.pdbx_description
1 polymer ?
#
loop_
_entity_poly.entity_id
_entity_poly.type
_entity_poly.pdbx_seq_one_letter_code
_entity_poly.pdbx_strand_id
1 'polypeptide(L)' 'MAKHYEELIPNPVVYRLGEGIGHWPQLEDQAGVLAAFSAFMRTV' A
#
# COMPACT_ATOMS: atom_id res chain seq x y z
N MET A 1 4.66 -9.76 -2.87
CA MET A 1 3.48 -9.49 -3.73
C MET A 1 3.57 -8.16 -4.44
N ALA A 2 3.76 -7.01 -3.76
CA ALA A 2 3.81 -5.69 -4.39
C ALA A 2 4.75 -5.59 -5.61
N LYS A 3 5.98 -6.11 -5.49
CA LYS A 3 6.97 -6.11 -6.58
C LYS A 3 6.45 -6.72 -7.90
N HIS A 4 5.70 -7.81 -7.83
CA HIS A 4 5.21 -8.47 -9.04
C HIS A 4 4.10 -7.66 -9.73
N TYR A 5 3.28 -6.94 -8.96
CA TYR A 5 2.28 -6.04 -9.53
C TYR A 5 2.92 -4.82 -10.19
N GLU A 6 4.03 -4.31 -9.64
CA GLU A 6 4.80 -3.23 -10.24
C GLU A 6 5.38 -3.60 -11.62
N GLU A 7 5.72 -4.87 -11.80
CA GLU A 7 6.25 -5.39 -13.07
C GLU A 7 5.16 -5.60 -14.14
N LEU A 8 3.95 -5.97 -13.73
CA LEU A 8 2.88 -6.37 -14.65
C LEU A 8 1.92 -5.25 -15.03
N ILE A 9 1.66 -4.31 -14.13
CA ILE A 9 0.62 -3.28 -14.31
C ILE A 9 1.29 -2.00 -14.82
N PRO A 10 0.88 -1.43 -15.97
CA PRO A 10 1.41 -0.15 -16.43
C PRO A 10 1.06 0.98 -15.45
N ASN A 11 2.08 1.71 -14.97
CA ASN A 11 1.96 2.82 -14.01
C ASN A 11 1.12 2.48 -12.77
N PRO A 12 1.51 1.45 -11.99
CA PRO A 12 0.75 1.07 -10.81
C PRO A 12 0.95 2.09 -9.71
N VAL A 13 -0.14 2.49 -9.06
CA VAL A 13 -0.07 3.28 -7.84
C VAL A 13 0.15 2.32 -6.67
N VAL A 14 1.36 2.32 -6.10
CA VAL A 14 1.73 1.42 -5.00
C VAL A 14 2.06 2.22 -3.76
N TYR A 15 1.33 1.96 -2.68
CA TYR A 15 1.63 2.48 -1.35
C TYR A 15 2.31 1.38 -0.53
N ARG A 16 3.60 1.54 -0.29
CA ARG A 16 4.39 0.63 0.55
C ARG A 16 4.36 1.14 2.00
N LEU A 17 3.97 0.27 2.92
CA LEU A 17 4.11 0.52 4.35
C LEU A 17 5.55 0.18 4.80
N GLY A 18 5.88 0.38 6.08
CA GLY A 18 7.21 0.17 6.62
C GLY A 18 7.77 -1.25 6.42
N GLU A 19 9.09 -1.40 6.54
CA GLU A 19 9.82 -2.65 6.27
C GLU A 19 9.48 -3.82 7.21
N GLY A 20 8.76 -3.57 8.31
CA GLY A 20 8.32 -4.58 9.28
C GLY A 20 6.90 -5.11 9.10
N ILE A 21 6.20 -4.72 8.02
CA ILE A 21 4.79 -5.10 7.82
C ILE A 21 4.67 -6.36 6.98
N GLY A 22 4.03 -7.37 7.55
CA GLY A 22 3.82 -8.69 7.00
C GLY A 22 2.52 -8.82 6.21
N HIS A 23 1.75 -9.86 6.52
CA HIS A 23 0.60 -10.25 5.70
C HIS A 23 -0.66 -9.42 6.00
N TRP A 24 -0.80 -8.91 7.23
CA TRP A 24 -2.01 -8.25 7.71
C TRP A 24 -1.71 -6.82 8.13
N PRO A 25 -1.39 -5.92 7.18
CA PRO A 25 -1.06 -4.52 7.47
C PRO A 25 -2.14 -3.80 8.27
N GLN A 26 -3.41 -4.20 8.13
CA GLN A 26 -4.53 -3.63 8.88
C GLN A 26 -4.48 -3.95 10.38
N LEU A 27 -3.78 -5.00 10.79
CA LEU A 27 -3.57 -5.33 12.20
C LEU A 27 -2.24 -4.76 12.71
N GLU A 28 -1.23 -4.73 11.84
CA GLU A 28 0.15 -4.39 12.18
C GLU A 28 0.43 -2.88 12.15
N ASP A 29 -0.23 -2.12 11.26
CA ASP A 29 -0.14 -0.67 11.15
C ASP A 29 -1.46 -0.05 10.63
N GLN A 30 -2.45 0.00 11.53
CA GLN A 30 -3.78 0.56 11.24
C GLN A 30 -3.72 2.00 10.73
N ALA A 31 -2.86 2.82 11.34
CA ALA A 31 -2.72 4.23 11.00
C ALA A 31 -2.11 4.40 9.60
N GLY A 32 -1.05 3.65 9.28
CA GLY A 32 -0.43 3.64 7.96
C GLY A 32 -1.41 3.19 6.86
N VAL A 33 -2.23 2.16 7.12
CA VAL A 33 -3.27 1.73 6.19
C VAL A 33 -4.30 2.83 5.92
N LEU A 34 -4.82 3.47 6.97
CA LEU A 34 -5.80 4.55 6.82
C LEU A 34 -5.19 5.78 6.12
N ALA A 35 -3.94 6.10 6.40
CA ALA A 35 -3.22 7.17 5.72
C ALA A 35 -3.03 6.87 4.23
N ALA A 36 -2.62 5.65 3.88
CA ALA A 36 -2.47 5.21 2.49
C ALA A 36 -3.81 5.26 1.74
N PHE A 37 -4.89 4.77 2.34
CA PHE A 37 -6.24 4.85 1.76
C PHE A 37 -6.67 6.31 1.54
N SER A 38 -6.47 7.17 2.53
CA SER A 38 -6.81 8.60 2.43
C SER A 38 -6.01 9.30 1.35
N ALA A 39 -4.74 8.91 1.15
CA ALA A 39 -3.90 9.44 0.08
C ALA A 39 -4.41 9.03 -1.29
N PHE A 40 -4.80 7.76 -1.47
CA PHE A 40 -5.41 7.26 -2.71
C PHE A 40 -6.72 8.01 -3.04
N MET A 41 -7.61 8.19 -2.05
CA MET A 41 -8.89 8.89 -2.25
C MET A 41 -8.74 10.37 -2.65
N ARG A 42 -7.58 10.98 -2.42
CA ARG A 42 -7.28 12.35 -2.88
C ARG A 42 -6.76 12.42 -4.32
N THR A 43 -6.46 11.28 -4.93
CA THR A 43 -5.96 11.18 -6.32
C THR A 43 -7.04 10.85 -7.35
N VAL A 44 -8.26 10.53 -6.89
CA VAL A 44 -9.44 10.25 -7.70
C VAL A 44 -10.38 11.44 -7.78
#